data_AF-A0A151UFI6-F1
#
_entry.id   AF-A0A151UFI6-F1
#
_cell.length_a   1.000
_cell.length_b   1.000
_cell.length_c   1.000
_cell.angle_alpha   90.00
_cell.angle_beta   90.00
_cell.angle_gamma   90.00
#
_symmetry.space_group_name_H-M   'P 1'
#
loop_
_entity.id
_entity.type
_entity.pdbx_description
1 polymer ?
#
loop_
_entity_poly.entity_id
_entity_poly.type
_entity_poly.pdbx_seq_one_letter_code
_entity_poly.pdbx_strand_id
1 'polypeptide(L)'
;IIIKDDAQYHYLQTNNCTLFTNNFTLPHASHLASFYIKYNITIFRCNRSLNATLPKYIYKYSNCSDYDIYYGPPNTEIPLGFKWPSFLAPCSTIQLAVQAKPTSNPFQFLSASIAIEVRLSDTCESCLNRGEGQCLLDSKGNFYCAKGMQIFFLYFRVKNV
;
A
#
# COMPACT_ATOMS: atom_id res chain seq x y z
N ILE A 1 11.07 6.08 0.35
CA ILE A 1 10.46 7.41 0.62
C ILE A 1 9.48 7.26 1.77
N ILE A 2 9.33 8.24 2.66
CA ILE A 2 8.29 8.20 3.70
C ILE A 2 7.34 9.37 3.45
N ILE A 3 6.04 9.10 3.40
CA ILE A 3 4.98 10.08 3.23
C ILE A 3 4.09 10.02 4.47
N LYS A 4 3.70 11.18 5.02
CA LYS A 4 2.72 11.24 6.09
C LYS A 4 1.37 11.64 5.52
N ASP A 5 0.33 10.86 5.80
CA ASP A 5 -1.06 11.19 5.49
C ASP A 5 -1.74 11.80 6.73
N ASP A 6 -1.98 13.11 6.71
CA ASP A 6 -2.53 13.80 7.87
C ASP A 6 -3.99 13.40 8.17
N ALA A 7 -4.79 13.06 7.15
CA ALA A 7 -6.15 12.59 7.36
C ALA A 7 -6.16 11.23 8.07
N GLN A 8 -5.33 10.29 7.60
CA GLN A 8 -5.14 9.00 8.29
C GLN A 8 -4.61 9.20 9.71
N TYR A 9 -3.68 10.15 9.92
CA TYR A 9 -3.19 10.46 11.26
C TYR A 9 -4.32 10.89 12.20
N HIS A 10 -5.20 11.77 11.76
CA HIS A 10 -6.36 12.20 12.55
C HIS A 10 -7.33 11.05 12.86
N TYR A 11 -7.60 10.17 11.89
CA TYR A 11 -8.46 9.01 12.12
C TYR A 11 -7.86 7.99 13.08
N LEU A 12 -6.54 7.78 13.04
CA LEU A 12 -5.83 6.92 13.98
C LEU A 12 -5.91 7.45 15.42
N GLN A 13 -5.75 8.76 15.62
CA GLN A 13 -5.84 9.37 16.97
C GLN A 13 -7.24 9.29 17.59
N THR A 14 -8.27 9.28 16.74
CA THR A 14 -9.68 9.29 17.17
C THR A 14 -10.34 7.92 17.11
N ASN A 15 -9.60 6.87 16.77
CA ASN A 15 -10.13 5.52 16.49
C ASN A 15 -11.31 5.54 15.50
N ASN A 16 -11.23 6.42 14.49
CA ASN A 16 -12.32 6.65 13.56
C ASN A 16 -12.31 5.63 12.42
N CYS A 17 -13.42 4.92 12.27
CA CYS A 17 -13.58 3.88 11.26
C CYS A 17 -13.49 4.38 9.82
N THR A 18 -13.66 5.69 9.56
CA THR A 18 -13.43 6.32 8.24
C THR A 18 -12.03 6.01 7.68
N LEU A 19 -11.06 5.67 8.53
CA LEU A 19 -9.76 5.15 8.09
C LEU A 19 -9.86 3.96 7.12
N PHE A 20 -10.89 3.13 7.25
CA PHE A 20 -11.07 1.89 6.48
C PHE A 20 -11.93 2.06 5.22
N THR A 21 -12.29 3.28 4.84
CA THR A 21 -13.16 3.53 3.67
C THR A 21 -12.39 3.93 2.42
N ASN A 22 -11.30 4.69 2.56
CA ASN A 22 -10.57 5.28 1.44
C ASN A 22 -9.20 4.65 1.26
N ASN A 23 -8.91 4.17 0.05
CA ASN A 23 -7.59 3.65 -0.29
C ASN A 23 -6.57 4.79 -0.43
N PHE A 24 -5.39 4.60 0.16
CA PHE A 24 -4.24 5.41 -0.18
C PHE A 24 -3.86 5.14 -1.65
N THR A 25 -3.85 6.19 -2.48
CA THR A 25 -3.59 6.04 -3.91
C THR A 25 -2.12 6.28 -4.20
N LEU A 26 -1.46 5.27 -4.75
CA LEU A 26 -0.09 5.40 -5.26
C LEU A 26 -0.10 5.92 -6.70
N PRO A 27 0.96 6.60 -7.14
CA PRO A 27 1.14 6.88 -8.55
C PRO A 27 1.07 5.58 -9.37
N HIS A 28 0.43 5.64 -10.53
CA HIS A 28 0.37 4.50 -11.43
C HIS A 28 1.77 4.04 -11.81
N ALA A 29 1.93 2.73 -11.94
CA ALA A 29 3.13 2.15 -12.51
C ALA A 29 3.37 2.73 -13.91
N SER A 30 4.61 3.11 -14.17
CA SER A 30 5.06 3.65 -15.44
C SER A 30 6.15 2.76 -16.03
N HIS A 31 6.54 3.04 -17.28
CA HIS A 31 7.71 2.40 -17.88
C HIS A 31 9.04 2.73 -17.17
N LEU A 32 9.05 3.68 -16.23
CA LEU A 32 10.23 4.02 -15.42
C LEU A 32 10.28 3.24 -14.11
N ALA A 33 9.15 3.21 -13.40
CA ALA A 33 9.08 2.68 -12.05
C ALA A 33 7.65 2.33 -11.63
N SER A 34 7.57 1.45 -10.64
CA SER A 34 6.36 1.10 -9.89
C SER A 34 6.53 1.48 -8.43
N PHE A 35 5.40 1.75 -7.77
CA PHE A 35 5.34 2.22 -6.38
C PHE A 35 4.58 1.22 -5.53
N TYR A 36 5.09 0.93 -4.35
CA TYR A 36 4.47 -0.01 -3.42
C TYR A 36 4.54 0.53 -2.00
N ILE A 37 3.49 0.28 -1.20
CA ILE A 37 3.57 0.47 0.25
C ILE A 37 4.43 -0.68 0.80
N LYS A 38 5.64 -0.37 1.26
CA LYS A 38 6.63 -1.36 1.68
C LYS A 38 6.14 -2.22 2.84
N TYR A 39 5.58 -1.58 3.86
CA TYR A 39 5.05 -2.23 5.06
C TYR A 39 3.55 -2.01 5.09
N ASN A 40 2.78 -2.99 4.63
CA ASN A 40 1.33 -2.88 4.53
C ASN A 40 0.61 -4.09 5.13
N ILE A 41 -0.67 -3.89 5.41
CA ILE A 41 -1.60 -4.94 5.77
C ILE A 41 -2.84 -4.83 4.88
N THR A 42 -3.40 -5.98 4.51
CA THR A 42 -4.69 -6.03 3.81
C THR A 42 -5.82 -6.12 4.83
N ILE A 43 -6.75 -5.18 4.76
CA ILE A 43 -7.97 -5.14 5.56
C ILE A 43 -9.16 -5.43 4.64
N PHE A 44 -10.03 -6.32 5.10
CA PHE A 44 -11.28 -6.69 4.46
C PHE A 44 -12.43 -6.05 5.23
N ARG A 45 -13.14 -5.13 4.57
CA ARG A 45 -14.31 -4.45 5.12
C ARG A 45 -15.58 -5.15 4.63
N CYS A 46 -16.40 -5.61 5.56
CA CYS A 46 -17.56 -6.44 5.30
C CYS A 46 -18.82 -5.83 5.95
N ASN A 47 -19.84 -5.52 5.15
CA ASN A 47 -21.07 -4.87 5.63
C ASN A 47 -21.91 -5.74 6.60
N ARG A 48 -21.63 -7.05 6.67
CA ARG A 48 -22.27 -7.98 7.60
C ARG A 48 -21.20 -8.84 8.25
N SER A 49 -21.45 -9.22 9.49
CA SER A 49 -20.62 -10.21 10.15
C SER A 49 -20.66 -11.51 9.36
N LEU A 50 -19.49 -12.02 9.02
CA LEU A 50 -19.35 -13.29 8.32
C LEU A 50 -19.54 -14.40 9.36
N ASN A 51 -20.62 -15.18 9.21
CA ASN A 51 -20.92 -16.34 10.04
C ASN A 51 -20.03 -17.53 9.63
N ALA A 52 -18.71 -17.37 9.79
CA ALA A 52 -17.73 -18.40 9.52
C ALA A 52 -16.77 -18.53 10.71
N THR A 53 -16.30 -19.75 10.97
CA THR A 53 -15.26 -19.97 11.96
C THR A 53 -13.97 -19.28 11.50
N LEU A 54 -13.52 -18.31 12.30
CA LEU A 54 -12.37 -17.50 11.95
C LEU A 54 -11.07 -18.31 12.13
N PRO A 55 -10.20 -18.41 11.10
CA PRO A 55 -8.87 -18.99 11.29
C PRO A 55 -8.08 -18.22 12.34
N LYS A 56 -7.20 -18.89 13.10
CA LYS A 56 -6.44 -18.30 14.22
C LYS A 56 -5.58 -17.09 13.82
N TYR A 57 -5.19 -16.99 12.56
CA TYR A 57 -4.34 -15.90 12.04
C TYR A 57 -5.14 -14.70 11.52
N ILE A 58 -6.47 -14.77 11.53
CA ILE A 58 -7.35 -13.66 11.15
C ILE A 58 -7.90 -13.02 12.42
N TYR A 59 -7.78 -11.70 12.48
CA TYR A 59 -8.42 -10.87 13.49
C TYR A 59 -9.72 -10.30 12.95
N LYS A 60 -10.66 -10.04 13.88
CA LYS A 60 -11.92 -9.37 13.63
C LYS A 60 -12.03 -8.15 14.53
N TYR A 61 -12.43 -7.02 13.96
CA TYR A 61 -12.74 -5.82 14.71
C TYR A 61 -14.15 -5.33 14.33
N SER A 62 -15.02 -5.26 15.34
CA SER A 62 -16.47 -5.05 15.21
C SER A 62 -16.97 -3.74 15.85
N ASN A 63 -16.08 -2.81 16.20
CA ASN A 63 -16.48 -1.57 16.87
C ASN A 63 -16.90 -0.47 15.87
N CYS A 64 -16.89 -0.75 14.57
CA CYS A 64 -17.42 0.14 13.55
C CYS A 64 -18.92 -0.13 13.37
N SER A 65 -19.73 0.91 13.31
CA SER A 65 -21.20 0.78 13.32
C SER A 65 -21.78 0.07 12.10
N ASP A 66 -21.21 0.31 10.91
CA ASP A 66 -21.80 -0.10 9.63
C ASP A 66 -21.17 -1.35 9.01
N TYR A 67 -20.05 -1.83 9.56
CA TYR A 67 -19.28 -2.94 9.01
C TYR A 67 -18.34 -3.55 10.03
N ASP A 68 -18.01 -4.81 9.82
CA ASP A 68 -16.89 -5.46 10.47
C ASP A 68 -15.64 -5.33 9.59
N ILE A 69 -14.47 -5.27 10.21
CA ILE A 69 -13.20 -5.41 9.49
C ILE A 69 -12.50 -6.70 9.91
N TYR A 70 -11.86 -7.34 8.93
CA TYR A 70 -11.04 -8.53 9.09
C TYR A 70 -9.66 -8.28 8.52
N TYR A 71 -8.63 -8.77 9.18
CA TYR A 71 -7.25 -8.62 8.72
C TYR A 71 -6.40 -9.76 9.23
N GLY A 72 -5.28 -10.01 8.56
CA GLY A 72 -4.36 -11.09 8.89
C GLY A 72 -2.93 -10.57 9.04
N PRO A 73 -1.91 -11.38 8.70
CA PRO A 73 -0.53 -10.94 8.77
C PRO A 73 -0.24 -9.80 7.77
N PRO A 74 0.73 -8.91 8.08
CA PRO A 74 1.21 -7.90 7.15
C PRO A 74 1.94 -8.54 5.97
N ASN A 75 2.12 -7.81 4.88
CA ASN A 75 2.73 -8.30 3.64
C ASN A 75 4.13 -8.91 3.83
N THR A 76 4.89 -8.47 4.84
CA THR A 76 6.22 -8.99 5.17
C THR A 76 6.20 -10.34 5.90
N GLU A 77 5.04 -10.75 6.43
CA GLU A 77 4.86 -11.98 7.21
C GLU A 77 3.94 -13.00 6.50
N ILE A 78 3.48 -12.68 5.29
CA ILE A 78 2.67 -13.61 4.48
C ILE A 78 3.60 -14.72 3.92
N PRO A 79 3.37 -16.00 4.25
CA PRO A 79 4.18 -17.09 3.72
C PRO A 79 3.91 -17.33 2.23
N LEU A 80 4.87 -17.96 1.54
CA LEU A 80 4.70 -18.39 0.15
C LEU A 80 3.49 -19.32 0.02
N GLY A 81 2.63 -19.06 -0.96
CA GLY A 81 1.42 -19.84 -1.21
C GLY A 81 0.27 -19.54 -0.24
N PHE A 82 0.36 -18.50 0.59
CA PHE A 82 -0.75 -18.04 1.41
C PHE A 82 -1.97 -17.71 0.56
N LYS A 83 -3.14 -18.15 1.02
CA LYS A 83 -4.43 -17.87 0.39
C LYS A 83 -5.37 -17.29 1.43
N TRP A 84 -5.97 -16.15 1.10
CA TRP A 84 -7.04 -15.60 1.90
C TRP A 84 -8.24 -16.55 1.92
N PRO A 85 -8.92 -16.71 3.07
CA PRO A 85 -10.13 -17.49 3.14
C PRO A 85 -11.20 -17.00 2.16
N SER A 86 -11.87 -17.94 1.48
CA SER A 86 -12.88 -17.63 0.45
C SER A 86 -14.07 -16.83 0.99
N PHE A 87 -14.38 -16.94 2.28
CA PHE A 87 -15.47 -16.18 2.90
C PHE A 87 -15.20 -14.66 2.90
N LEU A 88 -13.95 -14.22 2.76
CA LEU A 88 -13.59 -12.80 2.64
C LEU A 88 -13.75 -12.26 1.21
N ALA A 89 -13.95 -13.12 0.21
CA ALA A 89 -14.06 -12.72 -1.20
C ALA A 89 -15.16 -11.68 -1.49
N PRO A 90 -16.32 -11.67 -0.80
CA PRO A 90 -17.35 -10.64 -0.99
C PRO A 90 -17.03 -9.27 -0.37
N CYS A 91 -15.96 -9.16 0.42
CA CYS A 91 -15.63 -7.94 1.16
C CYS A 91 -14.79 -6.98 0.32
N SER A 92 -14.95 -5.67 0.55
CA SER A 92 -14.07 -4.67 -0.04
C SER A 92 -12.70 -4.70 0.62
N THR A 93 -11.63 -4.57 -0.16
CA THR A 93 -10.24 -4.64 0.34
C THR A 93 -9.57 -3.27 0.33
N ILE A 94 -8.82 -2.99 1.39
CA ILE A 94 -7.97 -1.81 1.53
C ILE A 94 -6.58 -2.20 2.04
N GLN A 95 -5.54 -1.55 1.53
CA GLN A 95 -4.18 -1.67 2.03
C GLN A 95 -3.81 -0.44 2.84
N LEU A 96 -3.36 -0.65 4.08
CA LEU A 96 -2.91 0.41 4.98
C LEU A 96 -1.48 0.16 5.45
N ALA A 97 -0.76 1.23 5.78
CA ALA A 97 0.59 1.11 6.31
C ALA A 97 0.59 0.62 7.76
N VAL A 98 1.61 -0.14 8.12
CA VAL A 98 1.81 -0.68 9.47
C VAL A 98 3.13 -0.22 10.08
N GLN A 99 3.13 -0.03 11.39
CA GLN A 99 4.32 0.30 12.19
C GLN A 99 4.65 -0.75 13.25
N ALA A 100 3.74 -1.67 13.54
CA ALA A 100 3.91 -2.73 14.53
C ALA A 100 3.19 -4.01 14.10
N LYS A 101 3.35 -5.08 14.90
CA LYS A 101 2.68 -6.36 14.66
C LYS A 101 1.16 -6.22 14.87
N PRO A 102 0.33 -6.89 14.05
CA PRO A 102 -1.11 -6.86 14.21
C PRO A 102 -1.56 -7.36 15.59
N THR A 103 -2.50 -6.64 16.19
CA THR A 103 -3.20 -7.03 17.42
C THR A 103 -4.70 -7.09 17.14
N SER A 104 -5.54 -7.36 18.14
CA SER A 104 -7.00 -7.29 18.00
C SER A 104 -7.54 -5.87 17.78
N ASN A 105 -6.73 -4.83 18.01
CA ASN A 105 -7.11 -3.45 17.78
C ASN A 105 -6.28 -2.84 16.63
N PRO A 106 -6.87 -2.58 15.45
CA PRO A 106 -6.18 -2.04 14.28
C PRO A 106 -5.48 -0.71 14.53
N PHE A 107 -6.07 0.17 15.35
CA PHE A 107 -5.55 1.51 15.60
C PHE A 107 -4.22 1.53 16.39
N GLN A 108 -3.83 0.42 17.00
CA GLN A 108 -2.59 0.34 17.79
C GLN A 108 -1.34 0.03 16.93
N PHE A 109 -1.52 -0.54 15.73
CA PHE A 109 -0.40 -0.99 14.91
C PHE A 109 -0.37 -0.39 13.50
N LEU A 110 -1.47 0.23 13.06
CA LEU A 110 -1.52 0.99 11.82
C LEU A 110 -0.72 2.30 11.93
N SER A 111 -0.29 2.82 10.78
CA SER A 111 0.50 4.04 10.71
C SER A 111 0.00 4.98 9.62
N ALA A 112 0.02 6.27 9.92
CA ALA A 112 -0.12 7.34 8.92
C ALA A 112 1.19 7.65 8.20
N SER A 113 2.32 7.09 8.68
CA SER A 113 3.63 7.21 8.04
C SER A 113 3.82 6.05 7.07
N ILE A 114 3.68 6.34 5.79
CA ILE A 114 3.65 5.37 4.71
C ILE A 114 5.04 5.28 4.08
N ALA A 115 5.71 4.15 4.29
CA ALA A 115 6.97 3.84 3.62
C ALA A 115 6.69 3.38 2.18
N ILE A 116 7.13 4.17 1.20
CA ILE A 116 7.03 3.85 -0.22
C ILE A 116 8.34 3.27 -0.73
N GLU A 117 8.23 2.07 -1.28
CA GLU A 117 9.26 1.41 -2.07
C GLU A 117 9.04 1.74 -3.54
N VAL A 118 10.09 2.29 -4.17
CA VAL A 118 10.13 2.55 -5.60
C VAL A 118 10.95 1.45 -6.24
N ARG A 119 10.33 0.70 -7.14
CA ARG A 119 11.03 -0.31 -7.95
C ARG A 119 11.14 0.23 -9.36
N LEU A 120 12.38 0.37 -9.83
CA LEU A 120 12.61 0.70 -11.23
C LEU A 120 12.10 -0.45 -12.11
N SER A 121 11.67 -0.11 -13.32
CA SER A 121 11.42 -1.13 -14.34
C SER A 121 12.74 -1.77 -14.76
N ASP A 122 12.69 -3.04 -15.18
CA ASP A 122 13.86 -3.75 -15.71
C ASP A 122 14.54 -2.97 -16.85
N THR A 123 13.74 -2.29 -17.67
CA THR A 123 14.24 -1.43 -18.76
C THR A 123 15.01 -0.22 -18.25
N CYS A 124 14.53 0.43 -17.18
CA CYS A 124 15.23 1.54 -16.57
C CYS A 124 16.49 1.07 -15.82
N GLU A 125 16.41 -0.01 -15.05
CA GLU A 125 17.56 -0.58 -14.35
C GLU A 125 18.67 -0.99 -15.34
N SER A 126 18.30 -1.62 -16.47
CA SER A 126 19.27 -1.92 -17.53
C SER A 126 19.91 -0.68 -18.16
N CYS A 127 19.17 0.42 -18.35
CA CYS A 127 19.70 1.68 -18.88
C CYS A 127 20.74 2.28 -17.92
N LEU A 128 20.44 2.28 -16.62
CA LEU A 128 21.36 2.77 -15.59
C LEU A 128 22.62 1.91 -15.50
N ASN A 129 22.47 0.57 -15.51
CA ASN A 129 23.59 -0.37 -15.35
C ASN A 129 24.58 -0.35 -16.53
N ARG A 130 24.12 0.01 -17.73
CA ARG A 130 24.99 0.14 -18.91
C ARG A 130 25.77 1.46 -18.95
N GLY A 131 25.60 2.33 -17.94
CA GLY A 131 26.21 3.66 -17.91
C GLY A 131 25.68 4.60 -19.00
N GLU A 132 24.51 4.29 -19.56
CA GLU A 132 23.96 4.98 -20.74
C GLU A 132 23.16 6.24 -20.39
N GLY A 133 23.07 6.61 -19.11
CA GLY A 133 22.55 7.90 -18.65
C GLY A 133 21.25 7.81 -17.86
N GLN A 134 20.25 8.64 -18.19
CA GLN A 134 19.01 8.80 -17.41
C GLN A 134 17.80 8.13 -18.08
N CYS A 135 16.93 7.52 -17.28
CA CYS A 135 15.66 6.98 -17.74
C CYS A 135 14.64 8.12 -17.93
N LEU A 136 14.17 8.34 -19.16
CA LEU A 136 13.21 9.38 -19.48
C LEU A 136 12.01 8.82 -20.25
N LEU A 137 10.91 9.59 -20.24
CA LEU A 137 9.74 9.33 -21.06
C LEU A 137 9.63 10.43 -22.12
N ASP A 138 9.34 10.05 -23.36
CA ASP A 138 9.08 11.01 -24.44
C ASP A 138 7.70 11.68 -24.24
N SER A 139 7.35 12.64 -25.11
CA SER A 139 6.07 13.34 -25.05
C SER A 139 4.84 12.44 -25.25
N LYS A 140 5.04 11.20 -25.71
CA LYS A 140 4.00 10.18 -25.88
C LYS A 140 4.00 9.16 -24.72
N GLY A 141 4.89 9.31 -23.74
CA GLY A 141 5.03 8.39 -22.60
C GLY A 141 5.87 7.15 -22.88
N ASN A 142 6.57 7.08 -24.03
CA ASN A 142 7.46 5.96 -24.34
C ASN A 142 8.80 6.11 -23.63
N PHE A 143 9.33 4.99 -23.14
CA PHE A 143 10.64 4.94 -22.50
C PHE A 143 11.78 5.16 -23.49
N TYR A 144 12.79 5.93 -23.08
CA TYR A 144 14.10 5.98 -23.73
C TYR A 144 15.22 6.26 -22.72
N CYS A 145 16.44 5.82 -23.06
CA CYS A 145 17.64 6.04 -22.28
C CYS A 145 18.42 7.22 -22.86
N ALA A 146 18.52 8.32 -22.10
CA ALA A 146 19.20 9.53 -22.55
C ALA A 146 20.65 9.55 -22.05
N LYS A 147 21.61 9.57 -22.98
CA LYS A 147 23.04 9.77 -22.66
C LYS A 147 23.27 11.20 -22.18
N GLY A 148 23.38 11.40 -20.86
CA GLY A 148 23.59 12.71 -20.25
C GLY A 148 23.90 12.64 -18.75
N MET A 149 24.71 13.60 -18.27
CA MET A 149 25.36 13.66 -16.96
C MET A 149 24.42 13.37 -15.78
N GLN A 150 24.87 12.54 -14.83
CA GLN A 150 24.13 12.15 -13.62
C GLN A 150 23.73 13.35 -12.79
N ILE A 151 22.46 13.77 -12.84
CA ILE A 151 21.88 14.65 -11.84
C ILE A 151 20.51 14.08 -11.48
N PHE A 152 20.42 13.48 -10.29
CA PHE A 152 19.19 12.90 -9.77
C PHE A 152 18.25 14.00 -9.28
N PHE A 153 17.15 14.25 -10.00
CA PHE A 153 15.99 14.94 -9.45
C PHE A 153 14.74 14.09 -9.68
N LEU A 154 14.37 13.28 -8.69
CA LEU A 154 13.04 12.69 -8.62
C LEU A 154 12.06 13.78 -8.18
N TYR A 155 11.47 14.50 -9.15
CA TYR A 155 10.44 15.49 -8.88
C TYR A 155 9.07 14.79 -8.81
N PHE A 156 8.56 14.55 -7.60
CA PHE A 156 7.22 14.00 -7.41
C PHE A 156 6.20 15.14 -7.25
N ARG A 157 5.28 15.26 -8.21
CA ARG A 157 4.11 16.12 -8.09
C ARG A 157 2.96 15.27 -7.53
N VAL A 158 2.73 15.35 -6.23
CA VAL A 158 1.52 14.78 -5.62
C VAL A 158 0.33 15.64 -6.07
N LYS A 159 -0.58 15.07 -6.86
CA LYS A 159 -1.90 15.67 -7.08
C LYS A 159 -2.81 15.16 -5.97
N ASN A 160 -3.22 16.07 -5.07
CA ASN A 160 -4.37 15.84 -4.22
C ASN A 160 -5.61 15.83 -5.12
N VAL A 161 -6.40 14.75 -5.05
CA VAL A 161 -7.77 14.67 -5.57
C VAL A 161 -8.70 14.84 -4.38
#